data_AF-A0A2E8J2R2-F1
#
_entry.id   AF-A0A2E8J2R2-F1
#
_cell.length_a   1.000
_cell.length_b   1.000
_cell.length_c   1.000
_cell.angle_alpha   90.00
_cell.angle_beta   90.00
_cell.angle_gamma   90.00
#
_symmetry.space_group_name_H-M   'P 1'
#
loop_
_entity.id
_entity.type
_entity.pdbx_description
1 polymer ?
#
loop_
_entity_poly.entity_id
_entity_poly.type
_entity_poly.pdbx_seq_one_letter_code
_entity_poly.pdbx_strand_id
1 'polypeptide(L)'
;MNPAISDVRGLGPATVKVLAEAGFRTVASLANTSIEKLSATPDFGEARAASTIKAAAELLAASRKAKPARKTTTKAAEKKGKKQEE
;
A
#
# COMPACT_ATOMS: atom_id res chain seq x y z
N MET A 1 -16.36 -5.50 -3.12
CA MET A 1 -16.29 -4.53 -2.01
C MET A 1 -15.15 -3.56 -2.28
N ASN A 2 -15.35 -2.24 -2.10
CA ASN A 2 -14.24 -1.29 -2.13
C ASN A 2 -13.57 -1.28 -0.75
N PRO A 3 -12.25 -1.47 -0.66
CA PRO A 3 -11.57 -1.39 0.63
C PRO A 3 -11.69 0.03 1.20
N ALA A 4 -12.01 0.09 2.50
CA ALA A 4 -12.10 1.34 3.24
C ALA A 4 -10.71 1.82 3.64
N ILE A 5 -10.53 3.13 3.77
CA ILE A 5 -9.26 3.69 4.27
C ILE A 5 -8.94 3.23 5.70
N SER A 6 -9.93 2.79 6.48
CA SER A 6 -9.75 2.20 7.82
C SER A 6 -8.92 0.91 7.84
N ASP A 7 -8.79 0.22 6.70
CA ASP A 7 -8.04 -1.04 6.59
C ASP A 7 -6.54 -0.80 6.33
N VAL A 8 -6.15 0.45 6.06
CA VAL A 8 -4.75 0.81 5.76
C VAL A 8 -3.95 0.83 7.06
N ARG A 9 -2.94 -0.05 7.13
CA ARG A 9 -2.01 -0.14 8.24
C ARG A 9 -1.25 1.18 8.43
N GLY A 10 -1.47 1.82 9.57
CA GLY A 10 -0.89 3.12 9.91
C GLY A 10 -1.89 4.27 9.99
N LEU A 11 -3.17 4.03 9.65
CA LEU A 11 -4.26 4.98 9.86
C LEU A 11 -5.00 4.69 11.17
N GLY A 12 -5.02 5.67 12.07
CA GLY A 12 -5.81 5.61 13.29
C GLY A 12 -7.27 6.05 13.05
N PRO A 13 -8.20 5.72 13.96
CA PRO A 13 -9.62 6.08 13.81
C PRO A 13 -9.86 7.60 13.71
N ALA A 14 -9.03 8.41 14.37
CA ALA A 14 -9.07 9.87 14.24
C ALA A 14 -8.70 10.32 12.82
N THR A 15 -7.60 9.82 12.27
CA THR A 15 -7.15 10.15 10.91
C THR A 15 -8.14 9.70 9.85
N VAL A 16 -8.71 8.50 10.01
CA VAL A 16 -9.75 7.97 9.11
C VAL A 16 -10.94 8.92 9.06
N LYS A 17 -11.36 9.46 10.20
CA LYS A 17 -12.49 10.39 10.28
C LYS A 17 -12.18 11.70 9.56
N VAL A 18 -11.00 12.28 9.78
CA VAL A 18 -10.56 13.51 9.11
C VAL A 18 -10.46 13.32 7.59
N LEU A 19 -9.86 12.23 7.13
CA LEU A 19 -9.80 11.90 5.70
C LEU A 19 -11.19 11.66 5.10
N ALA A 20 -12.08 10.98 5.83
CA ALA A 20 -13.43 10.70 5.38
C ALA A 20 -14.29 11.97 5.26
N GLU A 21 -14.08 12.97 6.12
CA GLU A 21 -14.68 14.30 6.01
C GLU A 21 -14.07 15.12 4.88
N ALA A 22 -12.76 14.99 4.65
CA ALA A 22 -12.08 15.59 3.50
C ALA A 22 -12.43 14.94 2.13
N GLY A 23 -13.30 13.92 2.12
CA GLY A 23 -13.76 13.23 0.91
C GLY A 23 -12.93 12.01 0.49
N PHE A 24 -11.85 11.71 1.19
CA PHE A 24 -11.01 10.54 0.96
C PHE A 24 -11.60 9.30 1.63
N ARG A 25 -12.75 8.80 1.15
CA ARG A 25 -13.40 7.61 1.72
C ARG A 25 -12.89 6.27 1.18
N THR A 26 -12.07 6.29 0.13
CA THR A 26 -11.62 5.07 -0.57
C THR A 26 -10.11 4.97 -0.65
N VAL A 27 -9.59 3.73 -0.56
CA VAL A 27 -8.16 3.43 -0.72
C VAL A 27 -7.66 3.82 -2.11
N ALA A 28 -8.52 3.78 -3.14
CA ALA A 28 -8.17 4.23 -4.48
C ALA A 28 -7.88 5.74 -4.53
N SER A 29 -8.71 6.56 -3.91
CA SER A 29 -8.47 8.00 -3.82
C SER A 29 -7.24 8.32 -2.97
N LEU A 30 -6.99 7.50 -1.94
CA LEU A 30 -5.84 7.66 -1.06
C LEU A 30 -4.51 7.29 -1.75
N ALA A 31 -4.48 6.20 -2.50
CA ALA A 31 -3.29 5.75 -3.22
C ALA A 31 -2.93 6.67 -4.41
N ASN A 32 -3.91 7.40 -4.95
CA ASN A 32 -3.72 8.38 -6.03
C ASN A 32 -3.37 9.78 -5.50
N THR A 33 -3.40 9.98 -4.18
CA THR A 33 -3.08 11.26 -3.55
C THR A 33 -1.58 11.35 -3.25
N SER A 34 -1.03 12.57 -3.24
CA SER A 34 0.39 12.81 -2.98
C SER A 34 0.71 12.97 -1.49
N ILE A 35 1.96 12.66 -1.13
CA ILE A 35 2.50 12.82 0.23
C ILE A 35 2.27 14.24 0.75
N GLU A 36 2.48 15.26 -0.09
CA GLU A 36 2.30 16.67 0.26
C GLU A 36 0.86 17.01 0.66
N LYS A 37 -0.12 16.49 -0.09
CA LYS A 37 -1.55 16.69 0.19
C LYS A 37 -1.96 16.01 1.49
N LEU A 38 -1.43 14.83 1.75
CA LEU A 38 -1.68 14.12 3.00
C LEU A 38 -0.98 14.80 4.18
N SER A 39 0.29 15.22 4.00
CA SER A 39 1.09 15.91 5.01
C SER A 39 0.58 17.31 5.35
N ALA A 40 -0.21 17.92 4.47
CA ALA A 40 -0.90 19.18 4.75
C ALA A 40 -2.05 19.01 5.76
N THR A 41 -2.44 17.78 6.08
CA THR A 41 -3.50 17.51 7.06
C THR A 41 -2.94 17.69 8.47
N PRO A 42 -3.58 18.49 9.33
CA PRO A 42 -3.19 18.57 10.74
C PRO A 42 -3.30 17.17 11.35
N ASP A 43 -2.23 16.69 11.99
CA ASP A 43 -2.02 15.33 12.51
C ASP A 43 -1.31 14.31 11.58
N PHE A 44 -0.89 14.73 10.38
CA PHE A 44 -0.27 13.84 9.41
C PHE A 44 1.12 14.32 8.97
N GLY A 45 2.18 13.59 9.34
CA GLY A 45 3.56 13.88 8.92
C GLY A 45 3.95 13.16 7.63
N GLU A 46 4.91 13.69 6.89
CA GLU A 46 5.42 13.15 5.62
C GLU A 46 5.79 11.65 5.70
N ALA A 47 6.43 11.23 6.80
CA ALA A 47 6.80 9.83 7.03
C ALA A 47 5.59 8.88 7.13
N ARG A 48 4.51 9.34 7.80
CA ARG A 48 3.25 8.59 7.88
C ARG A 48 2.53 8.59 6.54
N ALA A 49 2.54 9.72 5.83
CA ALA A 49 1.93 9.84 4.51
C ALA A 49 2.55 8.89 3.49
N ALA A 50 3.89 8.85 3.40
CA ALA A 50 4.59 7.93 2.51
C ALA A 50 4.24 6.46 2.81
N SER A 51 4.26 6.07 4.09
CA SER A 51 3.93 4.71 4.52
C SER A 51 2.47 4.36 4.22
N THR A 52 1.56 5.30 4.42
CA THR A 52 0.12 5.15 4.20
C THR A 52 -0.19 4.97 2.72
N ILE A 53 0.35 5.83 1.83
CA ILE A 53 0.15 5.72 0.38
C ILE A 53 0.65 4.36 -0.12
N LYS A 54 1.82 3.92 0.38
CA LYS A 54 2.38 2.62 0.02
C LYS A 54 1.47 1.46 0.44
N ALA A 55 1.02 1.45 1.71
CA ALA A 55 0.11 0.44 2.22
C ALA A 55 -1.25 0.48 1.49
N ALA A 56 -1.78 1.67 1.20
CA ALA A 56 -3.00 1.86 0.44
C ALA A 56 -2.87 1.30 -0.99
N ALA A 57 -1.76 1.58 -1.68
CA ALA A 57 -1.49 1.06 -3.02
C ALA A 57 -1.39 -0.47 -3.04
N GLU A 58 -0.72 -1.07 -2.05
CA GLU A 58 -0.63 -2.52 -1.91
C GLU A 58 -2.00 -3.16 -1.64
N LEU A 59 -2.80 -2.55 -0.78
CA LEU A 59 -4.13 -3.03 -0.41
C LEU A 59 -5.12 -2.91 -1.57
N LEU A 60 -5.06 -1.81 -2.33
CA LEU A 60 -5.81 -1.63 -3.58
C LEU A 60 -5.42 -2.71 -4.59
N ALA A 61 -4.12 -2.93 -4.79
CA ALA A 61 -3.62 -3.93 -5.73
C ALA A 61 -4.04 -5.36 -5.35
N ALA A 62 -4.01 -5.69 -4.05
CA ALA A 62 -4.47 -6.96 -3.51
C ALA A 62 -6.00 -7.13 -3.67
N SER A 63 -6.77 -6.08 -3.37
CA SER A 63 -8.23 -6.12 -3.45
C SER A 63 -8.75 -6.19 -4.90
N ARG A 64 -8.04 -5.57 -5.85
CA ARG A 64 -8.36 -5.65 -7.29
C ARG A 64 -7.96 -6.98 -7.92
N LYS A 65 -7.10 -7.76 -7.26
CA LYS A 65 -6.62 -9.06 -7.72
C LYS A 65 -7.04 -10.15 -6.75
N ALA A 66 -8.28 -10.60 -6.90
CA ALA A 66 -8.62 -12.00 -6.70
C ALA A 66 -7.88 -12.88 -7.75
N LYS A 67 -6.54 -12.87 -7.71
CA LYS A 67 -5.64 -13.91 -8.21
C LYS A 67 -4.24 -13.64 -7.63
N PRO A 68 -3.63 -14.61 -6.93
CA PRO A 68 -2.53 -14.35 -6.01
C PRO A 68 -1.25 -14.03 -6.80
N ALA A 69 -0.86 -12.77 -6.85
CA ALA A 69 0.50 -12.39 -7.19
C ALA A 69 1.25 -12.10 -5.88
N ARG A 70 1.57 -13.19 -5.20
CA ARG A 70 2.46 -13.34 -4.05
C ARG A 70 3.71 -12.46 -4.22
N LYS A 71 3.74 -11.28 -3.60
CA LYS A 71 4.96 -10.54 -3.31
C LYS A 71 5.28 -10.68 -1.82
N THR A 72 5.91 -11.79 -1.48
CA THR A 72 6.70 -12.01 -0.26
C THR A 72 7.85 -12.93 -0.69
N THR A 73 8.98 -12.35 -1.06
CA THR A 73 10.21 -12.26 -0.25
C THR A 73 10.98 -13.58 -0.13
N THR A 74 12.28 -13.46 -0.47
CA THR A 74 13.46 -14.20 0.02
C THR A 74 13.75 -15.65 -0.44
N LYS A 75 14.82 -15.76 -1.25
CA LYS A 75 16.05 -16.58 -1.05
C LYS A 75 15.94 -18.12 -1.03
N ALA A 76 16.47 -18.78 -2.08
CA ALA A 76 17.22 -20.07 -2.09
C ALA A 76 17.39 -20.51 -3.58
N ALA A 77 18.58 -20.47 -4.16
CA ALA A 77 19.58 -21.55 -4.16
C ALA A 77 19.23 -22.74 -5.10
N GLU A 78 20.08 -22.87 -6.14
CA GLU A 78 20.72 -24.11 -6.60
C GLU A 78 19.97 -25.12 -7.51
N LYS A 79 20.47 -25.24 -8.76
CA LYS A 79 21.01 -26.49 -9.38
C LYS A 79 21.25 -26.22 -10.89
N LYS A 80 22.49 -26.29 -11.39
CA LYS A 80 23.26 -27.50 -11.77
C LYS A 80 23.12 -27.81 -13.28
N GLY A 81 24.22 -27.62 -14.02
CA GLY A 81 24.58 -28.44 -15.18
C GLY A 81 24.57 -27.76 -16.55
N LYS A 82 25.75 -27.37 -17.05
CA LYS A 82 26.14 -27.70 -18.43
C LYS A 82 27.64 -27.93 -18.52
N LYS A 83 27.99 -29.23 -18.54
CA LYS A 83 29.22 -29.80 -19.08
C LYS A 83 29.18 -29.63 -20.61
N GLN A 84 30.24 -29.07 -21.20
CA GLN A 84 30.84 -29.36 -22.52
C GLN A 84 32.29 -28.88 -22.34
N GLU A 85 33.41 -29.62 -22.33
CA GLU A 85 33.83 -30.85 -23.03
C GLU A 85 33.40 -30.85 -24.49
N GLU A 86 34.18 -30.19 -25.35
CA GLU A 86 35.16 -30.83 -26.26
C GLU A 86 36.29 -29.84 -26.59
#